data_AF-A0A165MRJ2-F1
#
_entry.id   AF-A0A165MRJ2-F1
#
_cell.length_a   1.000
_cell.length_b   1.000
_cell.length_c   1.000
_cell.angle_alpha   90.00
_cell.angle_beta   90.00
_cell.angle_gamma   90.00
#
_symmetry.space_group_name_H-M   'P 1'
#
loop_
_entity.id
_entity.type
_entity.pdbx_description
1 polymer ?
#
loop_
_entity_poly.entity_id
_entity_poly.type
_entity_poly.pdbx_seq_one_letter_code
_entity_poly.pdbx_strand_id
1 'polypeptide(L)'
;MMPSESKEGNRPNPLVSLLLLGTVAAVPYLLVRQRLTSLHTSLRATNLQLSTSHREMAKLRGTLGAIQEEIATQGMASAALREDVKMLSAELSKGRAELEGLREGQGEVRDVVYDVVEEAEQLREEKEEVAEKIYEVMEDVRQAVTRLQEADEQREQTRTEQEAMRFQELSAFLREHQDERSRIYASSLKDVGRSLADVAAFMYEVEVRQGYVPRPDDRRGIERARQLAKRLQELPGTFASCTTSQMSQFAETTQADSESPPPKSDEPSDMLSH
;
A
#
# COMPACT_ATOMS: atom_id res chain seq x y z
N MET A 1 -129.13 -45.44 -111.91
CA MET A 1 -129.23 -46.92 -111.86
C MET A 1 -129.31 -47.33 -110.40
N MET A 2 -130.42 -48.00 -110.04
CA MET A 2 -130.62 -48.86 -108.84
C MET A 2 -129.59 -50.00 -108.81
N PRO A 3 -129.47 -50.88 -107.77
CA PRO A 3 -130.37 -51.22 -106.63
C PRO A 3 -129.66 -51.16 -105.24
N SER A 4 -130.25 -51.09 -104.04
CA SER A 4 -131.32 -51.80 -103.29
C SER A 4 -130.95 -53.19 -102.72
N GLU A 5 -131.46 -53.47 -101.50
CA GLU A 5 -131.45 -54.71 -100.65
C GLU A 5 -130.35 -54.77 -99.56
N SER A 6 -130.60 -54.65 -98.24
CA SER A 6 -131.52 -55.28 -97.25
C SER A 6 -130.99 -56.59 -96.63
N LYS A 7 -130.76 -56.60 -95.29
CA LYS A 7 -130.98 -57.69 -94.29
C LYS A 7 -130.21 -57.37 -92.99
N GLU A 8 -130.90 -57.00 -91.92
CA GLU A 8 -131.42 -57.87 -90.85
C GLU A 8 -130.36 -58.40 -89.85
N GLY A 9 -130.43 -57.88 -88.62
CA GLY A 9 -130.51 -58.70 -87.42
C GLY A 9 -129.20 -59.22 -86.78
N ASN A 10 -128.68 -58.49 -85.78
CA ASN A 10 -128.08 -59.15 -84.62
C ASN A 10 -128.17 -58.23 -83.38
N ARG A 11 -129.05 -58.57 -82.43
CA ARG A 11 -129.21 -57.85 -81.16
C ARG A 11 -128.02 -58.20 -80.25
N PRO A 12 -127.20 -57.23 -79.79
CA PRO A 12 -126.12 -57.52 -78.86
C PRO A 12 -126.66 -57.78 -77.44
N ASN A 13 -126.22 -58.88 -76.83
CA ASN A 13 -126.52 -59.26 -75.46
C ASN A 13 -126.17 -58.12 -74.47
N PRO A 14 -127.05 -57.76 -73.52
CA PRO A 14 -126.81 -56.65 -72.58
C PRO A 14 -125.59 -56.89 -71.67
N LEU A 15 -125.17 -58.14 -71.49
CA LEU A 15 -123.93 -58.51 -70.80
C LEU A 15 -122.66 -58.13 -71.59
N VAL A 16 -122.73 -58.15 -72.92
CA VAL A 16 -121.61 -57.77 -73.80
C VAL A 16 -121.47 -56.25 -73.83
N SER A 17 -122.56 -55.49 -73.80
CA SER A 17 -122.49 -54.03 -73.66
C SER A 17 -121.98 -53.59 -72.28
N LEU A 18 -122.25 -54.33 -71.21
CA LEU A 18 -121.75 -54.02 -69.86
C LEU A 18 -120.26 -54.41 -69.70
N LEU A 19 -119.82 -55.49 -70.35
CA LEU A 19 -118.40 -55.83 -70.50
C LEU A 19 -117.64 -54.81 -71.36
N LEU A 20 -118.23 -54.34 -72.47
CA LEU A 20 -117.63 -53.30 -73.31
C LEU A 20 -117.62 -51.93 -72.62
N LEU A 21 -118.66 -51.57 -71.86
CA LEU A 21 -118.65 -50.34 -71.06
C LEU A 21 -117.65 -50.44 -69.89
N GLY A 22 -117.55 -51.63 -69.29
CA GLY A 22 -116.56 -51.95 -68.27
C GLY A 22 -115.13 -51.85 -68.79
N THR A 23 -114.83 -52.29 -70.01
CA THR A 23 -113.49 -52.15 -70.61
C THR A 23 -113.22 -50.72 -71.09
N VAL A 24 -114.20 -50.04 -71.69
CA VAL A 24 -114.08 -48.63 -72.11
C VAL A 24 -113.92 -47.69 -70.91
N ALA A 25 -114.49 -48.01 -69.75
CA ALA A 25 -114.27 -47.27 -68.50
C ALA A 25 -113.01 -47.74 -67.72
N ALA A 26 -112.66 -49.03 -67.78
CA ALA A 26 -111.50 -49.57 -67.06
C ALA A 26 -110.17 -49.17 -67.70
N VAL A 27 -110.09 -49.05 -69.03
CA VAL A 27 -108.85 -48.63 -69.71
C VAL A 27 -108.37 -47.24 -69.26
N PRO A 28 -109.19 -46.17 -69.28
CA PRO A 28 -108.78 -44.87 -68.75
C PRO A 28 -108.52 -44.92 -67.25
N TYR A 29 -109.27 -45.70 -66.46
CA TYR A 29 -109.02 -45.88 -65.03
C TYR A 29 -107.67 -46.56 -64.73
N LEU A 30 -107.28 -47.58 -65.50
CA LEU A 30 -106.01 -48.28 -65.35
C LEU A 30 -104.83 -47.43 -65.82
N LEU A 31 -104.99 -46.63 -66.87
CA LEU A 31 -103.99 -45.64 -67.29
C LEU A 31 -103.81 -44.54 -66.24
N VAL A 32 -104.91 -44.01 -65.68
CA VAL A 32 -104.86 -43.06 -64.57
C VAL A 32 -104.20 -43.70 -63.34
N ARG A 33 -104.49 -44.97 -63.04
CA ARG A 33 -103.87 -45.69 -61.94
C ARG A 33 -102.37 -45.93 -62.16
N GLN A 34 -101.94 -46.32 -63.36
CA GLN A 34 -100.52 -46.46 -63.70
C GLN A 34 -99.78 -45.12 -63.63
N ARG A 35 -100.41 -44.04 -64.13
CA ARG A 35 -99.88 -42.68 -64.01
C ARG A 35 -99.79 -42.23 -62.56
N LEU A 36 -100.83 -42.48 -61.75
CA LEU A 36 -100.83 -42.20 -60.31
C LEU A 36 -99.77 -43.00 -59.57
N THR A 37 -99.56 -44.28 -59.89
CA THR A 37 -98.49 -45.06 -59.26
C THR A 37 -97.11 -44.56 -59.67
N SER A 38 -96.91 -44.19 -60.95
CA SER A 38 -95.63 -43.64 -61.42
C SER A 38 -95.33 -42.26 -60.81
N LEU A 39 -96.37 -41.44 -60.64
CA LEU A 39 -96.27 -40.14 -59.98
C LEU A 39 -96.04 -40.32 -58.48
N HIS A 40 -96.69 -41.30 -57.84
CA HIS A 40 -96.49 -41.59 -56.43
C HIS A 40 -95.10 -42.17 -56.13
N THR A 41 -94.56 -43.01 -57.01
CA THR A 41 -93.17 -43.50 -56.88
C THR A 41 -92.16 -42.39 -57.14
N SER A 42 -92.38 -41.55 -58.15
CA SER A 42 -91.57 -40.36 -58.40
C SER A 42 -91.60 -39.39 -57.21
N LEU A 43 -92.78 -39.10 -56.66
CA LEU A 43 -92.96 -38.23 -55.49
C LEU A 43 -92.33 -38.81 -54.22
N ARG A 44 -92.36 -40.14 -54.04
CA ARG A 44 -91.62 -40.81 -52.95
C ARG A 44 -90.11 -40.69 -53.15
N ALA A 45 -89.61 -40.89 -54.37
CA ALA A 45 -88.19 -40.76 -54.66
C ALA A 45 -87.69 -39.33 -54.44
N THR A 46 -88.44 -38.31 -54.89
CA THR A 46 -88.10 -36.90 -54.66
C THR A 46 -88.16 -36.54 -53.19
N ASN A 47 -89.17 -37.02 -52.44
CA ASN A 47 -89.24 -36.78 -50.99
C ASN A 47 -88.09 -37.45 -50.23
N LEU A 48 -87.69 -38.65 -50.66
CA LEU A 48 -86.53 -39.32 -50.07
C LEU A 48 -85.25 -38.52 -50.35
N GLN A 49 -85.03 -38.08 -51.59
CA GLN A 49 -83.91 -37.20 -51.94
C GLN A 49 -83.92 -35.87 -51.18
N LEU A 50 -85.11 -35.28 -50.99
CA LEU A 50 -85.27 -34.06 -50.21
C LEU A 50 -84.91 -34.30 -48.73
N SER A 51 -85.32 -35.44 -48.16
CA SER A 51 -84.97 -35.79 -46.78
C SER A 51 -83.47 -36.07 -46.58
N THR A 52 -82.82 -36.74 -47.55
CA THR A 52 -81.37 -36.98 -47.50
C THR A 52 -80.61 -35.67 -47.65
N SER A 53 -81.04 -34.82 -48.58
CA SER A 53 -80.48 -33.48 -48.75
C SER A 53 -80.66 -32.64 -47.48
N HIS A 54 -81.84 -32.65 -46.85
CA HIS A 54 -82.04 -31.97 -45.56
C HIS A 54 -81.14 -32.51 -44.46
N ARG A 55 -80.91 -33.83 -44.41
CA ARG A 55 -80.01 -34.44 -43.45
C ARG A 55 -78.55 -34.06 -43.70
N GLU A 56 -78.12 -34.00 -44.95
CA GLU A 56 -76.79 -33.51 -45.34
C GLU A 56 -76.63 -32.01 -45.03
N MET A 57 -77.64 -31.19 -45.33
CA MET A 57 -77.66 -29.77 -44.97
C MET A 57 -77.61 -29.57 -43.45
N ALA A 58 -78.26 -30.42 -42.66
CA ALA A 58 -78.16 -30.39 -41.21
C ALA A 58 -76.74 -30.74 -40.72
N LYS A 59 -76.10 -31.76 -41.32
CA LYS A 59 -74.70 -32.10 -41.03
C LYS A 59 -73.75 -30.96 -41.39
N LEU A 60 -73.90 -30.37 -42.57
CA LEU A 60 -73.07 -29.26 -43.03
C LEU A 60 -73.23 -28.02 -42.16
N ARG A 61 -74.45 -27.72 -41.69
CA ARG A 61 -74.68 -26.66 -40.70
C ARG A 61 -74.00 -26.96 -39.37
N GLY A 62 -74.02 -28.22 -38.93
CA GLY A 62 -73.29 -28.66 -37.74
C GLY A 62 -71.78 -28.46 -37.86
N THR A 63 -71.18 -28.87 -38.98
CA THR A 63 -69.74 -28.66 -39.24
C THR A 63 -69.41 -27.18 -39.41
N LEU A 64 -70.28 -26.40 -40.05
CA LEU A 64 -70.10 -24.95 -40.19
C LEU A 64 -70.11 -24.27 -38.82
N GLY A 65 -71.02 -24.67 -37.92
CA GLY A 65 -71.06 -24.18 -36.54
C GLY A 65 -69.79 -24.50 -35.77
N ALA A 66 -69.29 -25.74 -35.85
CA ALA A 66 -68.05 -26.14 -35.21
C ALA A 66 -66.83 -25.36 -35.73
N ILE A 67 -66.75 -25.14 -37.05
CA ILE A 67 -65.68 -24.34 -37.65
C ILE A 67 -65.78 -22.87 -37.21
N GLN A 68 -67.00 -22.31 -37.11
CA GLN A 68 -67.19 -20.94 -36.62
C GLN A 68 -66.76 -20.80 -35.15
N GLU A 69 -67.05 -21.79 -34.31
CA GLU A 69 -66.58 -21.84 -32.92
C GLU A 69 -65.05 -21.95 -32.85
N GLU A 70 -64.44 -22.78 -33.70
CA GLU A 70 -62.98 -22.88 -33.81
C GLU A 70 -62.34 -21.56 -34.27
N ILE A 71 -62.91 -20.88 -35.27
CA ILE A 71 -62.43 -19.56 -35.72
C ILE A 71 -62.56 -18.52 -34.59
N ALA A 72 -63.64 -18.57 -33.81
CA ALA A 72 -63.82 -17.66 -32.67
C ALA A 72 -62.79 -17.91 -31.56
N THR A 73 -62.52 -19.18 -31.22
CA THR A 73 -61.51 -19.53 -30.22
C THR A 73 -60.09 -19.20 -30.68
N GLN A 74 -59.75 -19.48 -31.95
CA GLN A 74 -58.48 -19.03 -32.56
C GLN A 74 -58.37 -17.51 -32.60
N GLY A 75 -59.47 -16.80 -32.88
CA GLY A 75 -59.56 -15.34 -32.83
C GLY A 75 -59.18 -14.79 -31.46
N MET A 76 -59.75 -15.34 -30.38
CA MET A 76 -59.41 -14.96 -29.01
C MET A 76 -57.95 -15.29 -28.66
N ALA A 77 -57.46 -16.47 -29.03
CA ALA A 77 -56.07 -16.84 -28.79
C ALA A 77 -55.09 -15.90 -29.52
N SER A 78 -55.40 -15.51 -30.76
CA SER A 78 -54.59 -14.57 -31.52
C SER A 78 -54.62 -13.15 -30.93
N ALA A 79 -55.73 -12.74 -30.33
CA ALA A 79 -55.84 -11.47 -29.64
C ALA A 79 -55.01 -11.45 -28.35
N ALA A 80 -55.02 -12.54 -27.58
CA ALA A 80 -54.18 -12.70 -26.39
C ALA A 80 -52.69 -12.66 -26.75
N LEU A 81 -52.25 -13.43 -27.76
CA LEU A 81 -50.86 -13.42 -28.22
C LEU A 81 -50.39 -12.03 -28.70
N ARG A 82 -51.27 -11.26 -29.34
CA ARG A 82 -50.95 -9.88 -29.74
C ARG A 82 -50.71 -8.98 -28.54
N GLU A 83 -51.45 -9.18 -27.45
CA GLU A 83 -51.26 -8.41 -26.22
C GLU A 83 -49.97 -8.81 -25.50
N ASP A 84 -49.66 -10.09 -25.43
CA ASP A 84 -48.39 -10.58 -24.87
C ASP A 84 -47.19 -10.04 -25.67
N VAL A 85 -47.27 -10.02 -27.01
CA VAL A 85 -46.22 -9.43 -27.85
C VAL A 85 -46.05 -7.94 -27.57
N LYS A 86 -47.14 -7.19 -27.32
CA LYS A 86 -47.03 -5.78 -26.93
C LYS A 86 -46.37 -5.63 -25.57
N MET A 87 -46.77 -6.42 -24.57
CA MET A 87 -46.17 -6.38 -23.23
C MET A 87 -44.68 -6.69 -23.30
N LEU A 88 -44.28 -7.77 -23.99
CA LEU A 88 -42.88 -8.13 -24.18
C LEU A 88 -42.11 -7.04 -24.94
N SER A 89 -42.73 -6.39 -25.93
CA SER A 89 -42.09 -5.27 -26.64
C SER A 89 -41.85 -4.06 -25.73
N ALA A 90 -42.74 -3.81 -24.77
CA ALA A 90 -42.60 -2.74 -23.78
C ALA A 90 -41.55 -3.09 -22.72
N GLU A 91 -41.46 -4.35 -22.30
CA GLU A 91 -40.41 -4.83 -21.41
C GLU A 91 -39.03 -4.77 -22.08
N LEU A 92 -38.94 -5.16 -23.35
CA LEU A 92 -37.72 -5.06 -24.14
C LEU A 92 -37.26 -3.60 -24.33
N SER A 93 -38.20 -2.66 -24.55
CA SER A 93 -37.84 -1.25 -24.66
C SER A 93 -37.34 -0.67 -23.34
N LYS A 94 -37.93 -1.07 -22.21
CA LYS A 94 -37.45 -0.73 -20.87
C LYS A 94 -36.05 -1.29 -20.60
N GLY A 95 -35.84 -2.59 -20.87
CA GLY A 95 -34.54 -3.24 -20.68
C GLY A 95 -33.46 -2.62 -21.56
N ARG A 96 -33.80 -2.20 -22.78
CA ARG A 96 -32.87 -1.46 -23.65
C ARG A 96 -32.47 -0.10 -23.06
N ALA A 97 -33.40 0.65 -22.49
CA ALA A 97 -33.12 1.93 -21.84
C ALA A 97 -32.23 1.75 -20.60
N GLU A 98 -32.47 0.71 -19.78
CA GLU A 98 -31.62 0.39 -18.63
C GLU A 98 -30.19 0.03 -19.05
N LEU A 99 -30.02 -0.76 -20.13
CA LEU A 99 -28.70 -1.07 -20.68
C LEU A 99 -27.96 0.16 -21.23
N GLU A 100 -28.68 1.11 -21.82
CA GLU A 100 -28.11 2.38 -22.27
C GLU A 100 -27.62 3.21 -21.10
N GLY A 101 -28.40 3.31 -20.01
CA GLY A 101 -27.96 3.97 -18.78
C GLY A 101 -26.76 3.29 -18.11
N LEU A 102 -26.71 1.95 -18.07
CA LEU A 102 -25.53 1.23 -17.57
C LEU A 102 -24.28 1.49 -18.42
N ARG A 103 -24.45 1.61 -19.74
CA ARG A 103 -23.36 1.91 -20.66
C ARG A 103 -22.83 3.33 -20.48
N GLU A 104 -23.71 4.29 -20.25
CA GLU A 104 -23.34 5.67 -19.90
C GLU A 104 -22.58 5.70 -18.56
N GLY A 105 -23.10 5.05 -17.53
CA GLY A 105 -22.41 4.95 -16.23
C GLY A 105 -21.06 4.25 -16.32
N GLN A 106 -20.90 3.26 -17.20
CA GLN A 106 -19.59 2.66 -17.48
C GLN A 106 -18.62 3.66 -18.14
N GLY A 107 -19.12 4.57 -18.97
CA GLY A 107 -18.34 5.68 -19.53
C GLY A 107 -17.83 6.60 -18.45
N GLU A 108 -18.71 7.07 -17.57
CA GLU A 108 -18.35 7.94 -16.44
C GLU A 108 -17.31 7.29 -15.50
N VAL A 109 -17.50 6.02 -15.14
CA VAL A 109 -16.54 5.28 -14.31
C VAL A 109 -15.19 5.17 -15.02
N ARG A 110 -15.17 4.95 -16.33
CA ARG A 110 -13.94 4.87 -17.10
C ARG A 110 -13.20 6.22 -17.11
N ASP A 111 -13.92 7.31 -17.26
CA ASP A 111 -13.35 8.66 -17.25
C ASP A 111 -12.75 9.00 -15.87
N VAL A 112 -13.48 8.72 -14.78
CA VAL A 112 -12.94 8.87 -13.42
C VAL A 112 -11.71 8.00 -13.18
N VAL A 113 -11.66 6.78 -13.72
CA VAL A 113 -10.48 5.92 -13.63
C VAL A 113 -9.29 6.53 -14.37
N TYR A 114 -9.49 7.17 -15.52
CA TYR A 114 -8.42 7.89 -16.21
C TYR A 114 -7.90 9.06 -15.38
N ASP A 115 -8.78 9.88 -14.82
CA ASP A 115 -8.40 11.03 -13.99
C ASP A 115 -7.60 10.59 -12.75
N VAL A 116 -8.04 9.53 -12.07
CA VAL A 116 -7.34 8.98 -10.89
C VAL A 116 -5.97 8.41 -11.26
N VAL A 117 -5.83 7.78 -12.43
CA VAL A 117 -4.54 7.27 -12.90
C VAL A 117 -3.59 8.43 -13.20
N GLU A 118 -4.07 9.50 -13.82
CA GLU A 118 -3.28 10.71 -14.10
C GLU A 118 -2.82 11.39 -12.80
N GLU A 119 -3.71 11.57 -11.82
CA GLU A 119 -3.36 12.12 -10.50
C GLU A 119 -2.34 11.24 -9.77
N ALA A 120 -2.46 9.91 -9.87
CA ALA A 120 -1.51 8.97 -9.28
C ALA A 120 -0.12 9.05 -9.92
N GLU A 121 -0.03 9.29 -11.23
CA GLU A 121 1.24 9.52 -11.92
C GLU A 121 1.88 10.85 -11.49
N GLN A 122 1.10 11.93 -11.40
CA GLN A 122 1.59 13.23 -10.91
C GLN A 122 2.12 13.14 -9.47
N LEU A 123 1.37 12.50 -8.56
CA LEU A 123 1.81 12.29 -7.18
C LEU A 123 3.07 11.41 -7.09
N ARG A 124 3.30 10.53 -8.08
CA ARG A 124 4.53 9.73 -8.14
C ARG A 124 5.72 10.59 -8.55
N GLU A 125 5.56 11.46 -9.54
CA GLU A 125 6.60 12.42 -9.97
C GLU A 125 6.96 13.40 -8.84
N GLU A 126 5.96 13.98 -8.16
CA GLU A 126 6.19 14.86 -7.01
C GLU A 126 6.95 14.17 -5.88
N LYS A 127 6.63 12.89 -5.61
CA LYS A 127 7.35 12.10 -4.60
C LYS A 127 8.81 11.85 -5.00
N GLU A 128 9.08 11.62 -6.28
CA GLU A 128 10.44 11.45 -6.78
C GLU A 128 11.24 12.75 -6.65
N GLU A 129 10.65 13.90 -7.02
CA GLU A 129 11.28 15.21 -6.85
C GLU A 129 11.57 15.53 -5.36
N VAL A 130 10.63 15.22 -4.47
CA VAL A 130 10.83 15.40 -3.02
C VAL A 130 11.92 14.47 -2.50
N ALA A 131 12.00 13.23 -3.00
CA ALA A 131 13.06 12.31 -2.61
C ALA A 131 14.43 12.83 -3.05
N GLU A 132 14.56 13.35 -4.27
CA GLU A 132 15.80 13.99 -4.76
C GLU A 132 16.22 15.17 -3.87
N LYS A 133 15.28 16.06 -3.52
CA LYS A 133 15.55 17.20 -2.61
C LYS A 133 16.00 16.73 -1.22
N ILE A 134 15.42 15.65 -0.69
CA ILE A 134 15.85 15.09 0.60
C ILE A 134 17.30 14.58 0.50
N TYR A 135 17.67 13.90 -0.58
CA TYR A 135 19.04 13.45 -0.79
C TYR A 135 20.04 14.61 -0.85
N GLU A 136 19.71 15.70 -1.56
CA GLU A 136 20.53 16.91 -1.63
C GLU A 136 20.75 17.51 -0.23
N VAL A 137 19.67 17.71 0.54
CA VAL A 137 19.75 18.26 1.90
C VAL A 137 20.55 17.35 2.83
N MET A 138 20.39 16.03 2.73
CA MET A 138 21.16 15.08 3.54
C MET A 138 22.66 15.15 3.23
N GLU A 139 23.03 15.35 1.96
CA GLU A 139 24.43 15.50 1.57
C GLU A 139 25.01 16.84 2.08
N ASP A 140 24.24 17.93 2.01
CA ASP A 140 24.63 19.22 2.60
C ASP A 140 24.84 19.11 4.11
N VAL A 141 23.93 18.42 4.82
CA VAL A 141 24.07 18.17 6.26
C VAL A 141 25.32 17.34 6.54
N ARG A 142 25.60 16.32 5.73
CA ARG A 142 26.81 15.49 5.87
C ARG A 142 28.07 16.33 5.70
N GLN A 143 28.12 17.19 4.68
CA GLN A 143 29.25 18.10 4.45
C GLN A 143 29.40 19.14 5.56
N ALA A 144 28.30 19.63 6.12
CA ALA A 144 28.33 20.55 7.25
C ALA A 144 28.90 19.87 8.51
N VAL A 145 28.49 18.63 8.78
CA VAL A 145 29.03 17.84 9.90
C VAL A 145 30.52 17.58 9.74
N THR A 146 31.00 17.21 8.55
CA THR A 146 32.44 17.00 8.33
C THR A 146 33.24 18.29 8.53
N ARG A 147 32.74 19.43 8.04
CA ARG A 147 33.38 20.74 8.27
C ARG A 147 33.42 21.13 9.74
N LEU A 148 32.36 20.84 10.50
CA LEU A 148 32.33 21.09 11.94
C LEU A 148 33.32 20.20 12.69
N GLN A 149 33.43 18.92 12.32
CA GLN A 149 34.43 18.01 12.89
C GLN A 149 35.85 18.51 12.66
N GLU A 150 36.19 18.91 11.42
CA GLU A 150 37.50 19.48 11.10
C GLU A 150 37.77 20.78 11.89
N ALA A 151 36.76 21.64 12.06
CA ALA A 151 36.89 22.87 12.83
C ALA A 151 37.12 22.61 14.33
N ASP A 152 36.43 21.61 14.90
CA ASP A 152 36.62 21.19 16.29
C ASP A 152 38.01 20.57 16.50
N GLU A 153 38.49 19.74 15.58
CA GLU A 153 39.85 19.18 15.62
C GLU A 153 40.92 20.29 15.57
N GLN A 154 40.77 21.28 14.69
CA GLN A 154 41.66 22.43 14.63
C GLN A 154 41.64 23.24 15.93
N ARG A 155 40.45 23.40 16.53
CA ARG A 155 40.31 24.12 17.80
C ARG A 155 40.99 23.37 18.95
N GLU A 156 40.88 22.05 19.01
CA GLU A 156 41.57 21.25 20.03
C GLU A 156 43.08 21.21 19.80
N GLN A 157 43.56 21.16 18.55
CA GLN A 157 44.98 21.30 18.25
C GLN A 157 45.54 22.65 18.71
N THR A 158 44.87 23.75 18.37
CA THR A 158 45.33 25.08 18.82
C THR A 158 45.25 25.25 20.33
N ARG A 159 44.26 24.64 20.99
CA ARG A 159 44.16 24.62 22.46
C ARG A 159 45.31 23.85 23.09
N THR A 160 45.61 22.65 22.60
CA THR A 160 46.70 21.81 23.12
C THR A 160 48.06 22.46 22.89
N GLU A 161 48.29 23.10 21.74
CA GLU A 161 49.49 23.90 21.49
C GLU A 161 49.64 25.06 22.48
N GLN A 162 48.56 25.80 22.73
CA GLN A 162 48.57 26.91 23.71
C GLN A 162 48.82 26.40 25.13
N GLU A 163 48.21 25.29 25.52
CA GLU A 163 48.43 24.66 26.82
C GLU A 163 49.87 24.16 26.97
N ALA A 164 50.45 23.58 25.93
CA ALA A 164 51.85 23.15 25.89
C ALA A 164 52.81 24.34 26.03
N MET A 165 52.58 25.45 25.32
CA MET A 165 53.37 26.67 25.46
C MET A 165 53.28 27.24 26.88
N ARG A 166 52.07 27.32 27.46
CA ARG A 166 51.88 27.77 28.86
C ARG A 166 52.59 26.88 29.87
N PHE A 167 52.54 25.56 29.68
CA PHE A 167 53.24 24.62 30.53
C PHE A 167 54.76 24.80 30.42
N GLN A 168 55.27 25.00 29.21
CA GLN A 168 56.69 25.28 28.98
C GLN A 168 57.13 26.58 29.66
N GLU A 169 56.38 27.67 29.50
CA GLU A 169 56.64 28.95 30.16
C GLU A 169 56.66 28.81 31.69
N LEU A 170 55.65 28.14 32.26
CA LEU A 170 55.57 27.89 33.70
C LEU A 170 56.75 27.05 34.18
N SER A 171 57.13 26.02 33.44
CA SER A 171 58.27 25.16 33.77
C SER A 171 59.60 25.93 33.75
N ALA A 172 59.77 26.83 32.77
CA ALA A 172 60.94 27.69 32.66
C ALA A 172 61.01 28.69 33.84
N PHE A 173 59.89 29.32 34.17
CA PHE A 173 59.79 30.25 35.31
C PHE A 173 60.08 29.56 36.64
N LEU A 174 59.53 28.36 36.87
CA LEU A 174 59.80 27.57 38.08
C LEU A 174 61.28 27.19 38.19
N ARG A 175 61.91 26.83 37.07
CA ARG A 175 63.33 26.50 37.01
C ARG A 175 64.20 27.73 37.29
N GLU A 176 63.90 28.87 36.68
CA GLU A 176 64.60 30.14 36.94
C GLU A 176 64.49 30.54 38.42
N HIS A 177 63.29 30.50 38.99
CA HIS A 177 63.08 30.84 40.40
C HIS A 177 63.76 29.83 41.36
N GLN A 178 63.81 28.55 40.99
CA GLN A 178 64.59 27.54 41.73
C GLN A 178 66.09 27.84 41.66
N ASP A 179 66.61 28.21 40.49
CA ASP A 179 68.01 28.60 40.29
C ASP A 179 68.35 29.89 41.06
N GLU A 180 67.48 30.90 41.05
CA GLU A 180 67.62 32.14 41.82
C GLU A 180 67.65 31.88 43.32
N ARG A 181 66.70 31.10 43.85
CA ARG A 181 66.70 30.70 45.26
C ARG A 181 67.99 29.98 45.61
N SER A 182 68.43 29.06 44.78
CA SER A 182 69.67 28.32 44.99
C SER A 182 70.90 29.23 45.01
N ARG A 183 70.94 30.26 44.14
CA ARG A 183 71.99 31.29 44.13
C ARG A 183 71.98 32.12 45.41
N ILE A 184 70.81 32.57 45.87
CA ILE A 184 70.65 33.36 47.10
C ILE A 184 71.06 32.55 48.34
N TYR A 185 70.62 31.29 48.43
CA TYR A 185 71.02 30.42 49.53
C TYR A 185 72.54 30.14 49.49
N ALA A 186 73.11 29.93 48.31
CA ALA A 186 74.55 29.73 48.17
C ALA A 186 75.36 30.98 48.56
N SER A 187 74.92 32.19 48.21
CA SER A 187 75.59 33.43 48.64
C SER A 187 75.47 33.64 50.15
N SER A 188 74.28 33.42 50.73
CA SER A 188 74.06 33.52 52.17
C SER A 188 74.92 32.53 52.97
N LEU A 189 75.03 31.28 52.50
CA LEU A 189 75.91 30.27 53.12
C LEU A 189 77.38 30.66 53.05
N LYS A 190 77.82 31.30 51.96
CA LYS A 190 79.18 31.84 51.83
C LYS A 190 79.43 32.98 52.80
N ASP A 191 78.47 33.88 52.98
CA ASP A 191 78.58 34.99 53.94
C ASP A 191 78.67 34.47 55.39
N VAL A 192 77.84 33.48 55.74
CA VAL A 192 77.93 32.77 57.03
C VAL A 192 79.29 32.08 57.17
N GLY A 193 79.77 31.40 56.12
CA GLY A 193 81.08 30.78 56.10
C GLY A 193 82.21 31.78 56.30
N ARG A 194 82.11 32.99 55.73
CA ARG A 194 83.08 34.08 55.94
C ARG A 194 83.06 34.60 57.37
N SER A 195 81.88 34.91 57.89
CA SER A 195 81.72 35.35 59.29
C SER A 195 82.25 34.31 60.28
N LEU A 196 82.00 33.01 60.03
CA LEU A 196 82.53 31.93 60.87
C LEU A 196 84.07 31.82 60.79
N ALA A 197 84.65 32.04 59.61
CA ALA A 197 86.11 32.09 59.46
C ALA A 197 86.71 33.27 60.24
N ASP A 198 86.07 34.44 60.22
CA ASP A 198 86.50 35.63 60.95
C ASP A 198 86.40 35.40 62.47
N VAL A 199 85.33 34.78 62.95
CA VAL A 199 85.18 34.39 64.37
C VAL A 199 86.25 33.38 64.77
N ALA A 200 86.50 32.35 63.96
CA ALA A 200 87.54 31.36 64.24
C ALA A 200 88.95 31.98 64.28
N ALA A 201 89.23 32.94 63.37
CA ALA A 201 90.48 33.68 63.36
C ALA A 201 90.63 34.57 64.61
N PHE A 202 89.56 35.26 65.01
CA PHE A 202 89.54 36.06 66.24
C PHE A 202 89.73 35.20 67.49
N MET A 203 89.04 34.06 67.60
CA MET A 203 89.22 33.12 68.72
C MET A 203 90.66 32.63 68.82
N TYR A 204 91.27 32.29 67.69
CA TYR A 204 92.68 31.91 67.63
C TYR A 204 93.60 33.06 68.07
N GLU A 205 93.34 34.29 67.61
CA GLU A 205 94.12 35.46 68.02
C GLU A 205 93.98 35.75 69.53
N VAL A 206 92.77 35.65 70.08
CA VAL A 206 92.53 35.81 71.53
C VAL A 206 93.29 34.75 72.33
N GLU A 207 93.23 33.49 71.91
CA GLU A 207 93.95 32.37 72.54
C GLU A 207 95.47 32.62 72.54
N VAL A 208 96.02 33.10 71.40
CA VAL A 208 97.44 33.47 71.26
C VAL A 208 97.82 34.66 72.15
N ARG A 209 97.02 35.73 72.18
CA ARG A 209 97.32 36.96 72.96
C ARG A 209 97.25 36.75 74.47
N GLN A 210 96.31 35.93 74.94
CA GLN A 210 96.09 35.70 76.37
C GLN A 210 97.02 34.62 76.95
N GLY A 211 97.87 33.99 76.12
CA GLY A 211 98.80 32.95 76.57
C GLY A 211 98.09 31.68 77.02
N TYR A 212 96.84 31.47 76.60
CA TYR A 212 96.15 30.20 76.80
C TYR A 212 96.90 29.16 75.96
N VAL A 213 97.71 28.35 76.63
CA VAL A 213 98.35 27.19 75.99
C VAL A 213 97.21 26.22 75.65
N PRO A 214 96.90 26.00 74.36
CA PRO A 214 95.76 25.18 73.98
C PRO A 214 95.96 23.78 74.56
N ARG A 215 94.96 23.27 75.30
CA ARG A 215 94.96 21.85 75.65
C ARG A 215 94.91 21.05 74.34
N PRO A 216 95.68 19.96 74.20
CA PRO A 216 95.76 19.20 72.95
C PRO A 216 94.40 18.70 72.44
N ASP A 217 93.40 18.59 73.31
CA ASP A 217 92.03 18.18 72.96
C ASP A 217 91.08 19.34 72.57
N ASP A 218 91.35 20.59 72.99
CA ASP A 218 90.47 21.75 72.76
C ASP A 218 90.69 22.46 71.41
N ARG A 219 91.83 22.22 70.75
CA ARG A 219 92.11 22.74 69.39
C ARG A 219 91.07 22.31 68.35
N ARG A 220 90.26 21.30 68.67
CA ARG A 220 89.17 20.82 67.81
C ARG A 220 88.08 21.88 67.60
N GLY A 221 87.82 22.77 68.55
CA GLY A 221 86.76 23.78 68.41
C GLY A 221 87.02 24.74 67.25
N ILE A 222 88.16 25.42 67.31
CA ILE A 222 88.58 26.45 66.36
C ILE A 222 88.85 25.83 64.98
N GLU A 223 89.53 24.69 64.93
CA GLU A 223 89.85 24.04 63.65
C GLU A 223 88.59 23.45 62.98
N ARG A 224 87.61 22.94 63.75
CA ARG A 224 86.30 22.55 63.18
C ARG A 224 85.55 23.74 62.62
N ALA A 225 85.58 24.89 63.31
CA ALA A 225 84.95 26.11 62.81
C ALA A 225 85.60 26.58 61.49
N ARG A 226 86.94 26.56 61.40
CA ARG A 226 87.69 26.88 60.19
C ARG A 226 87.41 25.89 59.05
N GLN A 227 87.39 24.59 59.35
CA GLN A 227 87.06 23.55 58.35
C GLN A 227 85.61 23.66 57.87
N LEU A 228 84.67 23.98 58.77
CA LEU A 228 83.27 24.17 58.42
C LEU A 228 83.09 25.44 57.58
N ALA A 229 83.73 26.55 57.94
CA ALA A 229 83.78 27.76 57.15
C ALA A 229 84.34 27.52 55.75
N LYS A 230 85.46 26.80 55.65
CA LYS A 230 86.07 26.42 54.37
C LYS A 230 85.11 25.55 53.55
N ARG A 231 84.47 24.55 54.16
CA ARG A 231 83.47 23.73 53.49
C ARG A 231 82.32 24.58 52.97
N LEU A 232 81.75 25.48 53.78
CA LEU A 232 80.67 26.40 53.38
C LEU A 232 81.06 27.32 52.22
N GLN A 233 82.32 27.77 52.16
CA GLN A 233 82.84 28.61 51.07
C GLN A 233 83.10 27.81 49.79
N GLU A 234 83.56 26.58 49.92
CA GLU A 234 83.86 25.65 48.82
C GLU A 234 82.63 24.90 48.31
N LEU A 235 81.47 25.01 48.98
CA LEU A 235 80.21 24.44 48.50
C LEU A 235 79.97 24.97 47.08
N PRO A 236 80.04 24.10 46.05
CA PRO A 236 79.68 24.53 44.72
C PRO A 236 78.21 24.96 44.79
N GLY A 237 77.83 26.01 44.07
CA GLY A 237 76.44 26.51 44.02
C GLY A 237 75.42 25.48 43.49
N THR A 238 75.82 24.21 43.34
CA THR A 238 75.09 23.07 42.79
C THR A 238 74.45 22.18 43.87
N PHE A 239 74.18 22.68 45.07
CA PHE A 239 73.27 21.97 46.00
C PHE A 239 71.84 21.80 45.44
N ALA A 240 71.51 22.50 44.35
CA ALA A 240 70.20 22.52 43.72
C ALA A 240 69.86 21.30 42.84
N SER A 241 70.85 20.56 42.33
CA SER A 241 70.59 19.51 41.32
C SER A 241 70.29 18.12 41.90
N CYS A 242 70.44 17.90 43.21
CA CYS A 242 70.29 16.57 43.81
C CYS A 242 68.82 16.17 44.10
N THR A 243 67.90 17.11 44.25
CA THR A 243 66.49 16.78 44.57
C THR A 243 65.60 16.60 43.34
N THR A 244 65.95 17.20 42.21
CA THR A 244 65.08 17.17 41.01
C THR A 244 65.16 15.82 40.27
N SER A 245 66.31 15.13 40.28
CA SER A 245 66.43 13.81 39.65
C SER A 245 65.65 12.69 40.36
N GLN A 246 65.35 12.83 41.66
CA GLN A 246 64.53 11.83 42.36
C GLN A 246 63.03 11.99 42.12
N MET A 247 62.54 13.19 41.74
CA MET A 247 61.13 13.38 41.40
C MET A 247 60.82 13.03 39.93
N SER A 248 61.79 13.14 39.02
CA SER A 248 61.63 12.72 37.61
C SER A 248 61.35 11.22 37.46
N GLN A 249 61.89 10.36 38.35
CA GLN A 249 61.64 8.91 38.31
C GLN A 249 60.24 8.50 38.78
N PHE A 250 59.48 9.38 39.45
CA PHE A 250 58.11 9.09 39.86
C PHE A 250 57.06 9.54 38.82
N ALA A 251 57.38 10.53 37.99
CA ALA A 251 56.47 10.99 36.94
C ALA A 251 56.39 9.98 35.76
N GLU A 252 57.49 9.29 35.46
CA GLU A 252 57.58 8.33 34.36
C GLU A 252 56.76 7.04 34.60
N THR A 253 56.42 6.73 35.86
CA THR A 253 55.60 5.56 36.23
C THR A 253 54.09 5.81 36.14
N THR A 254 53.65 7.08 35.97
CA THR A 254 52.20 7.40 35.96
C THR A 254 51.64 7.49 34.54
N GLN A 255 52.49 7.44 33.51
CA GLN A 255 52.08 7.55 32.11
C GLN A 255 51.88 6.17 31.41
N ALA A 256 52.18 5.07 32.11
CA ALA A 256 51.99 3.71 31.58
C ALA A 256 50.60 3.10 31.87
N ASP A 257 49.78 3.74 32.72
CA ASP A 257 48.47 3.22 33.15
C ASP A 257 47.25 3.93 32.50
N SER A 258 47.47 4.84 31.54
CA SER A 258 46.37 5.53 30.83
C SER A 258 46.07 5.02 29.42
N GLU A 259 46.78 4.02 28.90
CA GLU A 259 46.44 3.30 27.66
C GLU A 259 45.60 2.04 27.94
N SER A 260 44.62 2.15 28.85
CA SER A 260 43.54 1.17 28.92
C SER A 260 42.57 1.47 27.76
N PRO A 261 42.41 0.59 26.76
CA PRO A 261 41.44 0.80 25.71
C PRO A 261 40.03 0.93 26.30
N PRO A 262 39.18 1.81 25.75
CA PRO A 262 37.83 2.01 26.27
C PRO A 262 37.09 0.67 26.29
N PRO A 263 36.31 0.38 27.34
CA PRO A 263 35.51 -0.83 27.38
C PRO A 263 34.59 -0.82 26.16
N LYS A 264 34.65 -1.89 25.37
CA LYS A 264 33.68 -2.15 24.30
C LYS A 264 32.30 -2.08 24.93
N SER A 265 31.56 -1.03 24.60
CA SER A 265 30.15 -0.93 24.94
C SER A 265 29.45 -2.09 24.23
N ASP A 266 29.08 -3.10 25.01
CA ASP A 266 28.17 -4.16 24.61
C ASP A 266 26.89 -3.49 24.08
N GLU A 267 26.64 -3.68 22.78
CA GLU A 267 25.38 -3.31 22.14
C GLU A 267 24.26 -4.17 22.74
N PRO A 268 23.22 -3.57 23.34
CA PRO A 268 22.01 -4.30 23.67
C PRO A 268 21.29 -4.63 22.35
N SER A 269 21.24 -5.94 22.08
CA SER A 269 20.31 -6.54 21.12
C SER A 269 18.86 -6.22 21.52
N ASP A 270 18.31 -5.15 20.97
CA ASP A 270 16.86 -4.99 20.79
C ASP A 270 16.56 -5.52 19.36
N MET A 271 15.99 -6.71 19.14
CA MET A 271 14.68 -7.22 19.60
C MET A 271 13.60 -6.15 19.47
N LEU A 272 13.00 -6.02 18.28
CA LEU A 272 11.69 -5.41 17.92
C LEU A 272 11.78 -5.02 16.42
N SER A 273 10.91 -5.36 15.47
CA SER A 273 9.59 -5.97 15.47
C SER A 273 9.27 -6.40 14.02
N HIS A 274 8.38 -7.40 13.91
CA HIS A 274 7.38 -7.66 12.86
C HIS A 274 7.42 -6.90 11.53
#